data_AF-A0A2V8T7Z1-F1
#
_entry.id   AF-A0A2V8T7Z1-F1
#
_cell.length_a   1.000
_cell.length_b   1.000
_cell.length_c   1.000
_cell.angle_alpha   90.00
_cell.angle_beta   90.00
_cell.angle_gamma   90.00
#
_symmetry.space_group_name_H-M   'P 1'
#
loop_
_entity.id
_entity.type
_entity.pdbx_description
1 polymer ?
#
loop_
_entity_poly.entity_id
_entity_poly.type
_entity_poly.pdbx_seq_one_letter_code
_entity_poly.pdbx_strand_id
1 'polypeptide(L)'
;MMSRPSIEAERSVVSHPAARATAPAPPQKVEGHVVALTAPGSFEAEQYRTLNLVLERMQPGRPLRVIAVSSPAVGDGKTTTTVNLAVTMAQNPAARVLLVDADVRRPAVGRKLGLGKVRLPGLVELIADPSLGIGGLARRVGPANLSVLLAGRSHADPFDVLRSPRFEEFLRQARESYDSVVLDTPPLLMVPDCRQLSAWVDGILLVVAAHRTPRRLVEEALNVMEPDRLVGLVFNGDDRPLSGYYRSYRAYGYPPRLARAAARRPRLR
;
A
#
# COMPACT_ATOMS: atom_id res chain seq x y z
N MET A 1 -3.36 -24.97 57.80
CA MET A 1 -4.52 -25.30 56.93
C MET A 1 -5.18 -23.98 56.57
N MET A 2 -5.28 -23.46 55.35
CA MET A 2 -4.95 -23.88 53.98
C MET A 2 -4.77 -22.54 53.21
N SER A 3 -3.66 -22.36 52.51
CA SER A 3 -3.55 -22.34 51.03
C SER A 3 -4.18 -21.12 50.31
N ARG A 4 -3.26 -20.30 49.75
CA ARG A 4 -3.28 -19.35 48.59
C ARG A 4 -4.37 -19.58 47.48
N PRO A 5 -4.56 -18.69 46.46
CA PRO A 5 -3.75 -17.51 46.05
C PRO A 5 -4.50 -16.24 45.54
N SER A 6 -3.70 -15.17 45.40
CA SER A 6 -3.86 -13.99 44.55
C SER A 6 -3.76 -14.31 43.05
N ILE A 7 -4.55 -13.66 42.19
CA ILE A 7 -4.24 -13.45 40.76
C ILE A 7 -4.76 -12.07 40.32
N GLU A 8 -3.87 -11.07 40.31
CA GLU A 8 -3.99 -9.91 39.41
C GLU A 8 -3.54 -10.37 38.03
N ALA A 9 -4.40 -10.20 37.03
CA ALA A 9 -4.09 -10.55 35.65
C ALA A 9 -3.19 -9.48 35.03
N GLU A 10 -1.89 -9.76 34.99
CA GLU A 10 -0.93 -9.04 34.15
C GLU A 10 -1.38 -9.13 32.68
N ARG A 11 -1.67 -7.98 32.07
CA ARG A 11 -1.74 -7.85 30.61
C ARG A 11 -0.33 -8.03 30.06
N SER A 12 -0.07 -9.20 29.49
CA SER A 12 1.17 -9.52 28.81
C SER A 12 1.42 -8.56 27.64
N VAL A 13 2.41 -7.68 27.83
CA VAL A 13 3.02 -6.92 26.74
C VAL A 13 3.78 -7.93 25.89
N VAL A 14 3.18 -8.36 24.79
CA VAL A 14 3.86 -9.20 23.79
C VAL A 14 4.94 -8.33 23.14
N SER A 15 6.16 -8.48 23.64
CA SER A 15 7.38 -7.94 23.06
C SER A 15 7.52 -8.52 21.65
N HIS A 16 7.47 -7.63 20.64
CA HIS A 16 7.74 -8.03 19.27
C HIS A 16 9.23 -8.34 19.14
N PRO A 17 9.61 -9.43 18.45
CA PRO A 17 11.00 -9.76 18.25
C PRO A 17 11.64 -8.65 17.43
N ALA A 18 12.62 -7.97 18.02
CA ALA A 18 13.47 -7.04 17.32
C ALA A 18 14.20 -7.81 16.21
N ALA A 19 13.69 -7.73 14.99
CA ALA A 19 14.47 -8.09 13.81
C ALA A 19 15.76 -7.27 13.90
N ARG A 20 16.91 -7.96 14.05
CA ARG A 20 18.23 -7.35 14.00
C ARG A 20 18.30 -6.52 12.73
N ALA A 21 18.22 -5.21 12.88
CA ALA A 21 18.30 -4.27 11.78
C ALA A 21 19.67 -4.45 11.13
N THR A 22 19.71 -5.09 9.97
CA THR A 22 20.82 -4.92 9.04
C THR A 22 20.97 -3.43 8.81
N ALA A 23 22.17 -2.89 9.05
CA ALA A 23 22.48 -1.46 8.96
C ALA A 23 21.81 -0.81 7.74
N PRO A 24 21.18 0.37 7.89
CA PRO A 24 20.48 1.01 6.80
C PRO A 24 21.49 1.32 5.68
N ALA A 25 21.22 0.79 4.49
CA ALA A 25 21.85 1.28 3.27
C ALA A 25 21.64 2.81 3.19
N PRO A 26 22.60 3.59 2.64
CA PRO A 26 22.47 5.04 2.59
C PRO A 26 21.12 5.42 1.94
N PRO A 27 20.35 6.35 2.54
CA PRO A 27 18.99 6.64 2.12
C PRO A 27 19.01 7.15 0.68
N GLN A 28 18.42 6.40 -0.24
CA GLN A 28 18.20 6.89 -1.59
C GLN A 28 17.01 7.84 -1.58
N LYS A 29 17.01 8.77 -2.53
CA LYS A 29 15.94 9.75 -2.66
C LYS A 29 14.65 9.03 -3.05
N VAL A 30 13.66 9.07 -2.16
CA VAL A 30 12.27 8.68 -2.42
C VAL A 30 11.78 9.39 -3.68
N GLU A 31 11.09 8.67 -4.57
CA GLU A 31 10.54 9.26 -5.81
C GLU A 31 9.62 10.45 -5.48
N GLY A 32 9.71 11.52 -6.27
CA GLY A 32 8.96 12.75 -6.02
C GLY A 32 7.43 12.56 -5.98
N HIS A 33 6.92 11.52 -6.63
CA HIS A 33 5.50 11.18 -6.67
C HIS A 33 4.98 10.48 -5.41
N VAL A 34 5.84 10.11 -4.46
CA VAL A 34 5.42 9.67 -3.11
C VAL A 34 5.14 10.90 -2.25
N VAL A 35 4.16 11.69 -2.68
CA VAL A 35 3.81 13.00 -2.10
C VAL A 35 3.44 12.92 -0.62
N ALA A 36 2.91 11.80 -0.14
CA ALA A 36 2.62 11.59 1.27
C ALA A 36 3.88 11.62 2.16
N LEU A 37 5.07 11.36 1.60
CA LEU A 37 6.38 11.53 2.27
C LEU A 37 7.10 12.79 1.82
N THR A 38 7.15 13.06 0.51
CA THR A 38 8.01 14.10 -0.07
C THR A 38 7.39 15.50 -0.04
N ALA A 39 6.06 15.59 -0.01
CA ALA A 39 5.32 16.84 0.05
C ALA A 39 3.98 16.67 0.82
N PRO A 40 4.00 16.36 2.14
CA PRO A 40 2.79 16.01 2.89
C PRO A 40 1.73 17.11 2.92
N GLY A 41 2.10 18.38 2.70
CA GLY A 41 1.16 19.50 2.60
C GLY A 41 0.71 19.86 1.20
N SER A 42 0.98 19.01 0.23
CA SER A 42 0.54 19.19 -1.15
C SER A 42 -0.96 18.89 -1.29
N PHE A 43 -1.54 19.37 -2.39
CA PHE A 43 -2.93 19.07 -2.73
C PHE A 43 -3.11 17.57 -2.98
N GLU A 44 -2.12 16.98 -3.65
CA GLU A 44 -2.06 15.57 -4.01
C GLU A 44 -2.03 14.69 -2.77
N ALA A 45 -1.25 15.06 -1.74
CA ALA A 45 -1.26 14.36 -0.45
C ALA A 45 -2.64 14.43 0.24
N GLU A 46 -3.35 15.55 0.13
CA GLU A 46 -4.71 15.69 0.67
C GLU A 46 -5.72 14.79 -0.05
N GLN A 47 -5.53 14.52 -1.34
CA GLN A 47 -6.39 13.57 -2.08
C GLN A 47 -6.21 12.14 -1.53
N TYR A 48 -5.00 11.75 -1.12
CA TYR A 48 -4.78 10.46 -0.48
C TYR A 48 -5.35 10.39 0.94
N ARG A 49 -5.36 11.50 1.70
CA ARG A 49 -6.07 11.57 3.00
C ARG A 49 -7.58 11.42 2.83
N THR A 50 -8.12 12.09 1.82
CA THR A 50 -9.54 11.97 1.45
C THR A 50 -9.88 10.54 1.07
N LEU A 51 -9.05 9.89 0.25
CA LEU A 51 -9.20 8.49 -0.12
C LEU A 51 -9.18 7.58 1.12
N ASN A 52 -8.21 7.75 2.03
CA ASN A 52 -8.14 6.98 3.26
C ASN A 52 -9.42 7.12 4.11
N LEU A 53 -9.91 8.35 4.29
CA LEU A 53 -11.15 8.61 5.03
C LEU A 53 -12.38 7.95 4.38
N VAL A 54 -12.45 7.94 3.05
CA VAL A 54 -13.52 7.25 2.31
C VAL A 54 -13.46 5.75 2.56
N LEU A 55 -12.28 5.14 2.48
CA LEU A 55 -12.09 3.71 2.72
C LEU A 55 -12.44 3.32 4.16
N GLU A 56 -12.06 4.12 5.15
CA GLU A 56 -12.41 3.90 6.57
C GLU A 56 -13.93 3.93 6.81
N ARG A 57 -14.67 4.73 6.03
CA ARG A 57 -16.12 4.89 6.16
C ARG A 57 -16.95 3.88 5.38
N MET A 58 -16.37 3.21 4.38
CA MET A 58 -17.11 2.35 3.44
C MET A 58 -17.68 1.07 4.06
N GLN A 59 -17.13 0.56 5.18
CA GLN A 59 -17.64 -0.67 5.81
C GLN A 59 -17.75 -0.60 7.33
N PRO A 60 -18.82 0.04 7.86
CA PRO A 60 -19.16 -0.09 9.27
C PRO A 60 -19.59 -1.54 9.55
N GLY A 61 -18.68 -2.34 10.09
CA GLY A 61 -18.94 -3.73 10.53
C GLY A 61 -18.06 -4.80 9.88
N ARG A 62 -17.38 -4.51 8.76
CA ARG A 62 -16.40 -5.41 8.14
C ARG A 62 -15.14 -4.62 7.79
N PRO A 63 -14.11 -4.61 8.65
CA PRO A 63 -12.92 -3.81 8.38
C PRO A 63 -12.22 -4.31 7.11
N LEU A 64 -11.94 -3.40 6.17
CA LEU A 64 -11.10 -3.65 5.01
C LEU A 64 -9.63 -3.81 5.46
N ARG A 65 -9.29 -4.99 5.99
CA ARG A 65 -7.94 -5.26 6.50
C ARG A 65 -6.95 -5.51 5.38
N VAL A 66 -7.37 -6.17 4.30
CA VAL A 66 -6.51 -6.46 3.14
C VAL A 66 -7.13 -5.83 1.90
N ILE A 67 -6.45 -4.81 1.37
CA ILE A 67 -6.86 -4.07 0.17
C ILE A 67 -5.84 -4.34 -0.92
N ALA A 68 -6.28 -4.90 -2.04
CA ALA A 68 -5.47 -4.93 -3.25
C ALA A 68 -5.66 -3.65 -4.04
N VAL A 69 -4.57 -3.11 -4.57
CA VAL A 69 -4.58 -2.01 -5.53
C VAL A 69 -4.11 -2.55 -6.86
N SER A 70 -4.96 -2.41 -7.88
CA SER A 70 -4.68 -2.86 -9.25
C SER A 70 -5.08 -1.79 -10.26
N SER A 71 -4.95 -2.08 -11.55
CA SER A 71 -5.38 -1.21 -12.64
C SER A 71 -5.76 -2.00 -13.89
N PRO A 72 -6.51 -1.41 -14.83
CA PRO A 72 -6.74 -2.03 -16.14
C PRO A 72 -5.43 -2.29 -16.90
N ALA A 73 -4.49 -1.35 -16.89
CA ALA A 73 -3.29 -1.40 -17.71
C ALA A 73 -2.01 -0.93 -16.98
N VAL A 74 -0.85 -1.23 -17.59
CA VAL A 74 0.45 -0.72 -17.14
C VAL A 74 0.48 0.80 -17.28
N GLY A 75 0.99 1.49 -16.25
CA GLY A 75 1.17 2.94 -16.29
C GLY A 75 0.00 3.75 -15.75
N ASP A 76 -1.10 3.10 -15.34
CA ASP A 76 -2.25 3.78 -14.72
C ASP A 76 -1.91 4.45 -13.37
N GLY A 77 -0.79 4.06 -12.77
CA GLY A 77 -0.24 4.64 -11.55
C GLY A 77 -0.57 3.88 -10.28
N LYS A 78 -1.06 2.64 -10.39
CA LYS A 78 -1.38 1.73 -9.27
C LYS A 78 -0.33 1.78 -8.16
N THR A 79 0.95 1.51 -8.45
CA THR A 79 2.03 1.50 -7.44
C THR A 79 2.23 2.86 -6.77
N THR A 80 2.06 3.97 -7.50
CA THR A 80 2.14 5.31 -6.90
C THR A 80 0.98 5.51 -5.91
N THR A 81 -0.23 5.13 -6.30
CA THR A 81 -1.41 5.18 -5.46
C THR A 81 -1.27 4.25 -4.24
N THR A 82 -0.82 3.01 -4.44
CA THR A 82 -0.59 2.02 -3.38
C THR A 82 0.37 2.55 -2.31
N VAL A 83 1.52 3.07 -2.73
CA VAL A 83 2.54 3.58 -1.80
C VAL A 83 2.03 4.80 -1.04
N ASN A 84 1.41 5.78 -1.72
CA ASN A 84 0.90 6.98 -1.04
C ASN A 84 -0.26 6.64 -0.09
N LEU A 85 -1.14 5.71 -0.47
CA LEU A 85 -2.23 5.25 0.39
C LEU A 85 -1.68 4.59 1.66
N ALA A 86 -0.74 3.66 1.53
CA ALA A 86 -0.14 2.98 2.69
C ALA A 86 0.61 3.95 3.61
N VAL A 87 1.36 4.90 3.05
CA VAL A 87 2.01 5.97 3.85
C VAL A 87 0.96 6.81 4.57
N THR A 88 -0.15 7.14 3.91
CA THR A 88 -1.21 7.96 4.49
C THR A 88 -1.93 7.23 5.62
N MET A 89 -2.27 5.95 5.43
CA MET A 89 -2.81 5.08 6.49
C MET A 89 -1.87 5.04 7.70
N ALA A 90 -0.55 4.95 7.45
CA ALA A 90 0.45 4.93 8.51
C ALA A 90 0.65 6.30 9.18
N GLN A 91 0.02 7.39 8.73
CA GLN A 91 0.04 8.66 9.47
C GLN A 91 -0.76 8.57 10.78
N ASN A 92 -1.70 7.61 10.89
CA ASN A 92 -2.36 7.29 12.16
C ASN A 92 -1.41 6.47 13.04
N PRO A 93 -0.93 7.00 14.18
CA PRO A 93 0.04 6.29 15.03
C PRO A 93 -0.47 4.98 15.63
N ALA A 94 -1.79 4.80 15.69
CA ALA A 94 -2.42 3.58 16.21
C ALA A 94 -2.57 2.47 15.16
N ALA A 95 -2.39 2.77 13.87
CA ALA A 95 -2.59 1.82 12.79
C ALA A 95 -1.25 1.17 12.36
N ARG A 96 -1.12 -0.14 12.51
CA ARG A 96 0.01 -0.90 11.94
C ARG A 96 -0.28 -1.22 10.49
N VAL A 97 0.54 -0.71 9.58
CA VAL A 97 0.31 -0.84 8.14
C VAL A 97 1.41 -1.69 7.50
N LEU A 98 1.01 -2.70 6.71
CA LEU A 98 1.89 -3.48 5.86
C LEU A 98 1.64 -3.13 4.39
N LEU A 99 2.65 -2.60 3.71
CA LEU A 99 2.68 -2.45 2.25
C LEU A 99 3.41 -3.66 1.65
N VAL A 100 2.78 -4.32 0.68
CA VAL A 100 3.34 -5.51 0.01
C VAL A 100 3.47 -5.24 -1.48
N ASP A 101 4.65 -5.47 -2.05
CA ASP A 101 4.86 -5.48 -3.49
C ASP A 101 4.55 -6.88 -4.03
N ALA A 102 3.28 -7.11 -4.41
CA ALA A 102 2.79 -8.37 -4.96
C ALA A 102 2.84 -8.40 -6.50
N ASP A 103 3.29 -7.32 -7.16
CA ASP A 103 3.64 -7.33 -8.58
C ASP A 103 5.05 -7.87 -8.79
N VAL A 104 5.21 -9.16 -8.47
CA VAL A 104 6.51 -9.85 -8.57
C VAL A 104 7.03 -9.93 -10.01
N ARG A 105 6.17 -9.73 -11.01
CA ARG A 105 6.52 -9.65 -12.43
C ARG A 105 7.25 -8.35 -12.75
N ARG A 106 6.78 -7.20 -12.24
CA ARG A 106 7.36 -5.88 -12.48
C ARG A 106 7.42 -5.05 -11.19
N PRO A 107 8.22 -5.48 -10.20
CA PRO A 107 8.22 -4.85 -8.88
C PRO A 107 8.68 -3.40 -8.97
N ALA A 108 8.00 -2.54 -8.22
CA ALA A 108 8.16 -1.10 -8.33
C ALA A 108 8.14 -0.37 -6.99
N VAL A 109 7.59 -0.96 -5.92
CA VAL A 109 7.49 -0.32 -4.60
C VAL A 109 8.88 0.05 -4.07
N GLY A 110 9.84 -0.87 -4.21
CA GLY A 110 11.21 -0.64 -3.77
C GLY A 110 11.85 0.59 -4.42
N ARG A 111 11.66 0.78 -5.74
CA ARG A 111 12.18 1.98 -6.44
C ARG A 111 11.54 3.25 -5.91
N LYS A 112 10.21 3.26 -5.73
CA LYS A 112 9.47 4.43 -5.21
C LYS A 112 9.95 4.89 -3.84
N LEU A 113 10.29 3.94 -2.98
CA LEU A 113 10.71 4.18 -1.61
C LEU A 113 12.23 4.35 -1.44
N GLY A 114 13.01 4.36 -2.52
CA GLY A 114 14.47 4.47 -2.42
C GLY A 114 15.16 3.19 -1.93
N LEU A 115 14.51 2.03 -2.05
CA LEU A 115 15.03 0.70 -1.71
C LEU A 115 15.48 -0.09 -2.95
N GLY A 116 15.38 0.48 -4.15
CA GLY A 116 15.45 -0.27 -5.42
C GLY A 116 16.84 -0.75 -5.87
N LYS A 117 17.96 -0.21 -5.35
CA LYS A 117 19.31 -0.66 -5.77
C LYS A 117 19.79 -1.93 -5.07
N VAL A 118 19.18 -2.30 -3.95
CA VAL A 118 19.54 -3.52 -3.25
C VAL A 118 18.49 -4.57 -3.62
N ARG A 119 18.91 -5.65 -4.26
CA ARG A 119 18.07 -6.84 -4.35
C ARG A 119 17.93 -7.37 -2.92
N LEU A 120 16.74 -7.21 -2.36
CA LEU A 120 16.40 -7.61 -0.99
C LEU A 120 15.43 -8.78 -1.04
N PRO A 121 15.57 -9.78 -0.15
CA PRO A 121 14.57 -10.83 -0.03
C PRO A 121 13.23 -10.22 0.39
N GLY A 122 12.14 -10.85 -0.05
CA GLY A 122 10.79 -10.32 0.09
C GLY A 122 9.73 -11.41 -0.04
N LEU A 123 8.61 -11.05 -0.66
CA LEU A 123 7.44 -11.93 -0.80
C LEU A 123 7.81 -13.28 -1.43
N VAL A 124 8.56 -13.29 -2.53
CA VAL A 124 8.91 -14.56 -3.20
C VAL A 124 9.72 -15.48 -2.27
N GLU A 125 10.71 -14.96 -1.54
CA GLU A 125 11.47 -15.76 -0.57
C GLU A 125 10.59 -16.22 0.61
N LEU A 126 9.70 -15.37 1.11
CA LEU A 126 8.73 -15.73 2.16
C LEU A 126 7.84 -16.91 1.75
N ILE A 127 7.42 -16.93 0.48
CA ILE A 127 6.58 -17.99 -0.07
C ILE A 127 7.38 -19.27 -0.33
N ALA A 128 8.64 -19.15 -0.77
CA ALA A 128 9.49 -20.30 -1.08
C ALA A 128 10.06 -21.01 0.15
N ASP A 129 10.31 -20.29 1.25
CA ASP A 129 10.95 -20.83 2.44
C ASP A 129 10.04 -20.68 3.68
N PRO A 130 9.44 -21.78 4.19
CA PRO A 130 8.57 -21.76 5.36
C PRO A 130 9.25 -21.28 6.65
N SER A 131 10.58 -21.32 6.73
CA SER A 131 11.33 -20.84 7.90
C SER A 131 11.38 -19.31 7.98
N LEU A 132 11.12 -18.62 6.86
CA LEU A 132 11.06 -17.18 6.81
C LEU A 132 9.69 -16.66 7.22
N GLY A 133 9.69 -15.59 8.01
CA GLY A 133 8.48 -14.90 8.47
C GLY A 133 8.48 -13.41 8.13
N ILE A 134 7.30 -12.78 8.21
CA ILE A 134 7.09 -11.37 7.85
C ILE A 134 8.08 -10.46 8.61
N GLY A 135 8.27 -10.69 9.91
CA GLY A 135 9.15 -9.87 10.75
C GLY A 135 10.62 -9.88 10.33
N GLY A 136 11.11 -10.94 9.68
CA GLY A 136 12.50 -11.03 9.21
C GLY A 136 12.75 -10.34 7.86
N LEU A 137 11.69 -10.14 7.07
CA LEU A 137 11.79 -9.63 5.69
C LEU A 137 11.18 -8.23 5.52
N ALA A 138 10.16 -7.90 6.30
CA ALA A 138 9.51 -6.60 6.26
C ALA A 138 10.43 -5.51 6.84
N ARG A 139 10.44 -4.35 6.19
CA ARG A 139 11.31 -3.22 6.54
C ARG A 139 10.49 -2.01 6.91
N ARG A 140 10.91 -1.29 7.96
CA ARG A 140 10.29 -0.01 8.29
C ARG A 140 10.76 1.08 7.33
N VAL A 141 9.83 1.83 6.76
CA VAL A 141 10.11 2.94 5.83
C VAL A 141 9.19 4.11 6.14
N GLY A 142 9.74 5.32 6.32
CA GLY A 142 8.90 6.49 6.61
C GLY A 142 8.33 6.45 8.03
N PRO A 143 7.00 6.59 8.23
CA PRO A 143 6.36 6.52 9.54
C PRO A 143 6.75 5.25 10.33
N ALA A 144 6.83 5.35 11.65
CA ALA A 144 7.34 4.27 12.52
C ALA A 144 6.53 2.96 12.46
N ASN A 145 5.28 3.05 11.99
CA ASN A 145 4.25 2.02 11.91
C ASN A 145 3.99 1.53 10.47
N LEU A 146 4.78 1.96 9.48
CA LEU A 146 4.74 1.42 8.12
C LEU A 146 5.83 0.34 7.94
N SER A 147 5.40 -0.90 7.74
CA SER A 147 6.21 -2.01 7.29
C SER A 147 6.06 -2.22 5.79
N VAL A 148 7.16 -2.54 5.11
CA VAL A 148 7.20 -2.77 3.66
C VAL A 148 7.81 -4.14 3.38
N LEU A 149 7.04 -5.01 2.73
CA LEU A 149 7.50 -6.28 2.17
C LEU A 149 7.67 -6.11 0.66
N LEU A 150 8.92 -6.11 0.20
CA LEU A 150 9.24 -6.02 -1.23
C LEU A 150 8.92 -7.33 -1.94
N ALA A 151 8.92 -7.34 -3.28
CA ALA A 151 8.61 -8.55 -4.05
C ALA A 151 9.63 -9.67 -3.82
N GLY A 152 10.91 -9.32 -3.62
CA GLY A 152 11.99 -10.30 -3.48
C GLY A 152 12.95 -10.29 -4.65
N ARG A 153 13.85 -11.27 -4.69
CA ARG A 153 14.95 -11.38 -5.67
C ARG A 153 14.80 -12.55 -6.63
N SER A 154 14.10 -13.59 -6.18
CA SER A 154 13.98 -14.85 -6.90
C SER A 154 13.11 -14.73 -8.15
N HIS A 155 13.47 -15.50 -9.18
CA HIS A 155 12.76 -15.59 -10.46
C HIS A 155 11.65 -16.66 -10.42
N ALA A 156 10.86 -16.68 -9.34
CA ALA A 156 9.69 -17.56 -9.29
C ALA A 156 8.63 -17.07 -10.29
N ASP A 157 7.83 -18.00 -10.80
CA ASP A 157 6.70 -17.61 -11.63
C ASP A 157 5.68 -16.82 -10.78
N PRO A 158 5.23 -15.63 -11.23
CA PRO A 158 4.27 -14.82 -10.49
C PRO A 158 2.97 -15.54 -10.14
N PHE A 159 2.50 -16.44 -11.00
CA PHE A 159 1.30 -17.23 -10.76
C PHE A 159 1.54 -18.21 -9.62
N ASP A 160 2.64 -18.96 -9.64
CA ASP A 160 2.92 -19.95 -8.59
C ASP A 160 2.99 -19.31 -7.20
N VAL A 161 3.58 -18.12 -7.10
CA VAL A 161 3.65 -17.37 -5.83
C VAL A 161 2.25 -17.03 -5.32
N LEU A 162 1.42 -16.39 -6.15
CA LEU A 162 0.08 -15.93 -5.75
C LEU A 162 -0.92 -17.08 -5.54
N ARG A 163 -0.69 -18.24 -6.19
CA ARG A 163 -1.55 -19.42 -6.08
C ARG A 163 -1.16 -20.37 -4.95
N SER A 164 0.01 -20.18 -4.36
CA SER A 164 0.52 -21.08 -3.34
C SER A 164 -0.33 -21.04 -2.06
N PRO A 165 -0.51 -22.19 -1.36
CA PRO A 165 -1.11 -22.21 -0.02
C PRO A 165 -0.35 -21.34 0.98
N ARG A 166 0.96 -21.15 0.74
CA ARG A 166 1.81 -20.31 1.57
C ARG A 166 1.45 -18.82 1.46
N PHE A 167 0.90 -18.37 0.33
CA PHE A 167 0.45 -16.98 0.15
C PHE A 167 -0.81 -16.69 0.97
N GLU A 168 -1.76 -17.63 1.00
CA GLU A 168 -2.93 -17.57 1.88
C GLU A 168 -2.50 -17.51 3.36
N GLU A 169 -1.61 -18.40 3.77
CA GLU A 169 -1.09 -18.43 5.14
C GLU A 169 -0.37 -17.12 5.50
N PHE A 170 0.41 -16.56 4.57
CA PHE A 170 1.02 -15.24 4.72
C PHE A 170 -0.03 -14.16 4.97
N LEU A 171 -1.10 -14.10 4.18
CA LEU A 171 -2.15 -13.10 4.34
C LEU A 171 -2.91 -13.27 5.66
N ARG A 172 -3.13 -14.51 6.12
CA ARG A 172 -3.71 -14.80 7.44
C ARG A 172 -2.84 -14.24 8.56
N GLN A 173 -1.53 -14.52 8.53
CA GLN A 173 -0.57 -13.97 9.51
C GLN A 173 -0.50 -12.44 9.45
N ALA A 174 -0.56 -11.86 8.25
CA ALA A 174 -0.57 -10.40 8.07
C ALA A 174 -1.83 -9.76 8.67
N ARG A 175 -3.01 -10.39 8.51
CA ARG A 175 -4.29 -9.94 9.10
C ARG A 175 -4.31 -9.96 10.63
N GLU A 176 -3.50 -10.81 11.25
CA GLU A 176 -3.34 -10.91 12.70
C GLU A 176 -2.33 -9.86 13.23
N SER A 177 -1.31 -9.55 12.45
CA SER A 177 -0.18 -8.70 12.87
C SER A 177 -0.36 -7.22 12.52
N TYR A 178 -1.20 -6.90 11.53
CA TYR A 178 -1.40 -5.55 11.00
C TYR A 178 -2.87 -5.17 10.98
N ASP A 179 -3.13 -3.89 11.22
CA ASP A 179 -4.48 -3.33 11.18
C ASP A 179 -4.92 -3.03 9.73
N SER A 180 -3.95 -2.83 8.84
CA SER A 180 -4.17 -2.70 7.39
C SER A 180 -3.01 -3.28 6.58
N VAL A 181 -3.35 -3.99 5.51
CA VAL A 181 -2.44 -4.60 4.54
C VAL A 181 -2.83 -4.10 3.16
N VAL A 182 -1.90 -3.40 2.49
CA VAL A 182 -2.10 -2.84 1.15
C VAL A 182 -1.21 -3.58 0.16
N LEU A 183 -1.81 -4.25 -0.81
CA LEU A 183 -1.10 -5.03 -1.82
C LEU A 183 -0.97 -4.24 -3.12
N ASP A 184 0.25 -3.96 -3.59
CA ASP A 184 0.49 -3.54 -4.97
C ASP A 184 0.43 -4.77 -5.87
N THR A 185 -0.51 -4.82 -6.80
CA THR A 185 -0.72 -6.02 -7.65
C THR A 185 -0.46 -5.70 -9.12
N PRO A 186 -0.21 -6.69 -9.99
CA PRO A 186 -0.10 -6.44 -11.42
C PRO A 186 -1.43 -5.93 -12.02
N PRO A 187 -1.41 -5.31 -13.22
CA PRO A 187 -2.65 -4.90 -13.88
C PRO A 187 -3.55 -6.10 -14.18
N LEU A 188 -4.85 -5.96 -13.96
CA LEU A 188 -5.82 -7.07 -14.03
C LEU A 188 -5.85 -7.73 -15.41
N LEU A 189 -5.85 -6.93 -16.47
CA LEU A 189 -5.92 -7.45 -17.84
C LEU A 189 -4.64 -8.15 -18.31
N MET A 190 -3.57 -8.11 -17.50
CA MET A 190 -2.33 -8.85 -17.76
C MET A 190 -2.22 -10.15 -16.96
N VAL A 191 -3.16 -10.40 -16.04
CA VAL A 191 -3.13 -11.56 -15.15
C VAL A 191 -4.33 -12.47 -15.46
N PRO A 192 -4.11 -13.64 -16.06
CA PRO A 192 -5.10 -14.68 -16.37
C PRO A 192 -6.10 -15.01 -15.25
N ASP A 193 -5.73 -14.90 -13.97
CA ASP A 193 -6.58 -15.34 -12.84
C ASP A 193 -6.67 -14.31 -11.70
N CYS A 194 -7.37 -13.20 -11.95
CA CYS A 194 -7.66 -12.17 -10.93
C CYS A 194 -8.68 -12.64 -9.87
N ARG A 195 -9.40 -13.74 -10.12
CA ARG A 195 -10.42 -14.29 -9.20
C ARG A 195 -9.78 -14.85 -7.94
N GLN A 196 -8.60 -15.44 -8.04
CA GLN A 196 -7.92 -15.97 -6.86
C GLN A 196 -7.46 -14.86 -5.89
N LEU A 197 -6.95 -13.74 -6.41
CA LEU A 197 -6.65 -12.57 -5.57
C LEU A 197 -7.92 -12.08 -4.83
N SER A 198 -9.06 -12.07 -5.52
CA SER A 198 -10.36 -11.66 -4.98
C SER A 198 -10.83 -12.52 -3.80
N ALA A 199 -10.41 -13.78 -3.73
CA ALA A 199 -10.72 -14.67 -2.60
C ALA A 199 -9.96 -14.28 -1.31
N TRP A 200 -8.76 -13.71 -1.44
CA TRP A 200 -7.86 -13.44 -0.31
C TRP A 200 -7.93 -12.04 0.25
N VAL A 201 -8.43 -11.09 -0.55
CA VAL A 201 -8.55 -9.69 -0.16
C VAL A 201 -9.96 -9.36 0.31
N ASP A 202 -10.10 -8.32 1.12
CA ASP A 202 -11.41 -7.80 1.51
C ASP A 202 -12.02 -6.96 0.39
N GLY A 203 -11.16 -6.30 -0.39
CA GLY A 203 -11.57 -5.64 -1.62
C GLY A 203 -10.40 -5.14 -2.48
N ILE A 204 -10.76 -4.69 -3.68
CA ILE A 204 -9.88 -4.22 -4.74
C ILE A 204 -10.21 -2.76 -5.03
N LEU A 205 -9.20 -1.92 -4.94
CA LEU A 205 -9.22 -0.54 -5.40
C LEU A 205 -8.63 -0.48 -6.81
N LEU A 206 -9.45 -0.10 -7.79
CA LEU A 206 -9.04 -0.08 -9.19
C LEU A 206 -8.58 1.33 -9.59
N VAL A 207 -7.30 1.46 -9.93
CA VAL A 207 -6.68 2.72 -10.34
C VAL A 207 -6.77 2.86 -11.85
N VAL A 208 -7.27 4.01 -12.32
CA VAL A 208 -7.47 4.33 -13.73
C VAL A 208 -6.72 5.62 -14.03
N ALA A 209 -5.85 5.67 -15.04
CA ALA A 209 -5.25 6.93 -15.43
C ALA A 209 -6.28 7.83 -16.09
N ALA A 210 -6.53 8.98 -15.47
CA ALA A 210 -7.42 10.01 -15.97
C ALA A 210 -7.01 10.41 -17.40
N HIS A 211 -8.01 10.51 -18.28
CA HIS A 211 -7.86 10.89 -19.70
C HIS A 211 -6.91 10.03 -20.54
N ARG A 212 -6.39 8.92 -20.01
CA ARG A 212 -5.42 8.05 -20.70
C ARG A 212 -5.90 6.61 -20.82
N THR A 213 -6.47 6.03 -19.77
CA THR A 213 -6.99 4.66 -19.84
C THR A 213 -8.30 4.66 -20.66
N PRO A 214 -8.38 3.93 -21.78
CA PRO A 214 -9.61 3.84 -22.56
C PRO A 214 -10.75 3.23 -21.75
N ARG A 215 -11.97 3.77 -21.91
CA ARG A 215 -13.17 3.27 -21.24
C ARG A 215 -13.36 1.76 -21.41
N ARG A 216 -13.10 1.24 -22.62
CA ARG A 216 -13.19 -0.19 -22.93
C ARG A 216 -12.29 -1.05 -22.03
N LEU A 217 -11.07 -0.60 -21.72
CA LEU A 217 -10.19 -1.34 -20.81
C LEU A 217 -10.71 -1.31 -19.37
N VAL A 218 -11.34 -0.21 -18.95
CA VAL A 218 -12.00 -0.14 -17.63
C VAL A 218 -13.17 -1.13 -17.57
N GLU A 219 -14.00 -1.18 -18.61
CA GLU A 219 -15.11 -2.13 -18.71
C GLU A 219 -14.63 -3.59 -18.71
N GLU A 220 -13.60 -3.91 -19.49
CA GLU A 220 -12.97 -5.24 -19.50
C GLU A 220 -12.40 -5.60 -18.11
N ALA A 221 -11.75 -4.65 -17.42
CA ALA A 221 -11.21 -4.88 -16.07
C ALA A 221 -12.31 -5.12 -15.04
N LEU A 222 -13.43 -4.40 -15.13
CA LEU A 222 -14.60 -4.61 -14.27
C LEU A 222 -15.27 -5.96 -14.53
N ASN A 223 -15.31 -6.42 -15.78
CA ASN A 223 -15.92 -7.71 -16.16
C ASN A 223 -15.14 -8.93 -15.65
N VAL A 224 -13.83 -8.81 -15.43
CA VAL A 224 -13.00 -9.91 -14.89
C VAL A 224 -12.96 -9.95 -13.36
N MET A 225 -13.45 -8.90 -12.69
CA MET A 225 -13.54 -8.80 -11.25
C MET A 225 -14.88 -9.31 -10.73
N GLU A 226 -14.86 -9.85 -9.50
CA GLU A 226 -16.10 -10.08 -8.76
C GLU A 226 -16.67 -8.72 -8.27
N PRO A 227 -17.91 -8.35 -8.60
CA PRO A 227 -18.46 -7.02 -8.31
C PRO A 227 -18.47 -6.66 -6.81
N ASP A 228 -18.65 -7.65 -5.94
CA ASP A 228 -18.63 -7.50 -4.47
C ASP A 228 -17.23 -7.17 -3.93
N ARG A 229 -16.18 -7.41 -4.73
CA ARG A 229 -14.79 -7.09 -4.37
C ARG A 229 -14.35 -5.73 -4.84
N LEU A 230 -15.09 -5.04 -5.71
CA LEU A 230 -14.75 -3.68 -6.07
C LEU A 230 -15.06 -2.72 -4.92
N VAL A 231 -14.02 -2.13 -4.32
CA VAL A 231 -14.18 -1.07 -3.30
C VAL A 231 -14.49 0.28 -3.97
N GLY A 232 -13.87 0.52 -5.13
CA GLY A 232 -14.09 1.75 -5.88
C GLY A 232 -13.03 1.99 -6.94
N LEU A 233 -13.19 3.12 -7.63
CA LEU A 233 -12.30 3.60 -8.68
C LEU A 233 -11.48 4.79 -8.18
N VAL A 234 -10.20 4.83 -8.52
CA VAL A 234 -9.33 6.00 -8.33
C VAL A 234 -8.88 6.51 -9.68
N PHE A 235 -9.32 7.71 -10.04
CA PHE A 235 -8.82 8.40 -11.23
C PHE A 235 -7.49 9.10 -10.88
N ASN A 236 -6.40 8.59 -11.42
CA ASN A 236 -5.05 9.04 -11.13
C ASN A 236 -4.47 9.89 -12.28
N GLY A 237 -3.72 10.95 -11.93
CA GLY A 237 -3.04 11.79 -12.90
C GLY A 237 -3.97 12.72 -13.69
N ASP A 238 -5.08 13.16 -13.09
CA ASP A 238 -5.90 14.23 -13.67
C ASP A 238 -5.10 15.54 -13.64
N ASP A 239 -4.87 16.11 -14.81
CA ASP A 239 -4.12 17.33 -15.05
C ASP A 239 -5.02 18.56 -15.18
N ARG A 240 -6.35 18.37 -15.05
CA ARG A 240 -7.30 19.49 -15.08
C ARG A 240 -7.02 20.47 -13.95
N PRO A 241 -7.08 21.79 -14.24
CA PRO A 241 -6.89 22.80 -13.22
C PRO A 241 -7.89 22.59 -12.07
N LEU A 242 -7.38 22.64 -10.84
CA LEU A 242 -8.24 22.67 -9.65
C LEU A 242 -9.32 23.74 -9.84
N SER A 243 -10.59 23.34 -9.68
CA SER A 243 -11.71 24.27 -9.73
C SER A 243 -11.50 25.41 -8.72
N GLY A 244 -12.11 26.57 -8.95
CA GLY A 244 -11.98 27.74 -8.06
C GLY A 244 -12.32 27.42 -6.59
N TYR A 245 -13.19 26.43 -6.38
CA TYR A 245 -13.54 25.86 -5.08
C TYR A 245 -12.34 25.15 -4.39
N TYR A 246 -11.56 24.37 -5.13
CA TYR A 246 -10.37 23.71 -4.57
C TYR A 246 -9.22 24.69 -4.29
N ARG A 247 -9.11 25.79 -5.05
CA ARG A 247 -8.12 26.85 -4.76
C ARG A 247 -8.42 27.59 -3.46
N SER A 248 -9.70 27.89 -3.21
CA SER A 248 -10.14 28.52 -1.97
C SER A 248 -9.95 27.59 -0.76
N TYR A 249 -10.23 26.29 -0.91
CA TYR A 249 -9.99 25.29 0.15
C TYR A 249 -8.48 25.16 0.51
N ARG A 250 -7.57 25.20 -0.49
CA ARG A 250 -6.12 25.26 -0.23
C ARG A 250 -5.68 26.52 0.52
N ALA A 251 -6.35 27.65 0.30
CA ALA A 251 -6.04 28.91 0.97
C ALA A 251 -6.52 28.93 2.44
N TYR A 252 -7.56 28.16 2.76
CA TYR A 252 -8.08 28.03 4.14
C TYR A 252 -7.25 27.08 5.02
N GLY A 253 -6.64 26.03 4.44
CA GLY A 253 -5.98 24.96 5.20
C GLY A 253 -4.49 25.14 5.54
N TYR A 254 -3.82 26.21 5.08
CA TYR A 254 -2.36 26.38 5.28
C TYR A 254 -1.97 27.81 5.65
N PRO A 255 -1.16 28.04 6.70
CA PRO A 255 -0.62 29.36 6.99
C PRO A 255 0.29 29.86 5.83
N PRO A 256 0.27 31.16 5.48
CA PRO A 256 0.85 31.71 4.25
C PRO A 256 2.35 31.47 4.02
N ARG A 257 3.10 31.06 5.05
CA ARG A 257 4.55 30.87 4.99
C ARG A 257 4.98 29.60 4.24
N LEU A 258 4.14 28.57 4.12
CA LEU A 258 4.47 27.32 3.41
C LEU A 258 4.00 27.29 1.95
N ALA A 259 3.00 28.11 1.58
CA ALA A 259 2.47 28.18 0.21
C ALA A 259 3.51 28.70 -0.81
N ARG A 260 4.44 29.56 -0.39
CA ARG A 260 5.49 30.13 -1.26
C ARG A 260 6.56 29.11 -1.68
N ALA A 261 6.78 28.05 -0.91
CA ALA A 261 7.73 27.00 -1.28
C ALA A 261 7.16 26.01 -2.32
N ALA A 262 5.84 25.76 -2.27
CA ALA A 262 5.14 24.87 -3.21
C ALA A 262 4.92 25.51 -4.60
N ALA A 263 4.83 26.84 -4.68
CA ALA A 263 4.62 27.57 -5.93
C ALA A 263 5.88 27.76 -6.80
N ARG A 264 7.07 27.43 -6.26
CA ARG A 264 8.35 27.54 -6.97
C ARG A 264 8.82 26.18 -7.51
N ARG A 265 8.11 25.62 -8.49
CA ARG A 265 8.73 24.60 -9.36
C ARG A 265 8.44 24.89 -10.84
N PRO A 266 9.45 24.72 -11.72
CA PRO A 266 9.27 24.82 -13.16
C PRO A 266 8.43 23.63 -13.66
N ARG A 267 7.57 23.88 -14.66
CA ARG A 267 6.87 22.83 -15.40
C ARG A 267 7.93 21.95 -16.08
N LEU A 268 8.08 20.71 -15.62
CA LEU A 268 8.93 19.72 -16.27
C LEU A 268 8.06 18.95 -17.28
N ARG A 269 8.48 18.99 -18.54
CA ARG A 269 7.92 18.23 -19.67
C ARG A 269 8.18 16.74 -19.49
#